data_AF-A0A9X2W875-F1
#
_entry.id   AF-A0A9X2W875-F1
#
_cell.length_a   1.000
_cell.length_b   1.000
_cell.length_c   1.000
_cell.angle_alpha   90.00
_cell.angle_beta   90.00
_cell.angle_gamma   90.00
#
_symmetry.space_group_name_H-M   'P 1'
#
loop_
_entity.id
_entity.type
_entity.pdbx_description
1 polymer ?
#
loop_
_entity_poly.entity_id
_entity_poly.type
_entity_poly.pdbx_seq_one_letter_code
_entity_poly.pdbx_strand_id
1 'polypeptide(L)' 'MNNQTTRLIRLTEVMNRTGYGKAWIYRLISEGRFPTQIKIGSRAVAFIESEIDDWIQATIDETRKNAA' A
#
# COMPACT_ATOMS: atom_id res chain seq x y z
N MET A 1 21.76 12.56 -7.54
CA MET A 1 20.34 12.76 -7.92
C MET A 1 19.64 11.43 -7.67
N ASN A 2 18.87 11.34 -6.58
CA ASN A 2 18.17 10.10 -6.24
C ASN A 2 17.01 9.96 -7.22
N ASN A 3 17.24 9.18 -8.27
CA ASN A 3 16.26 8.88 -9.30
C ASN A 3 15.26 7.87 -8.70
N GLN A 4 14.42 8.34 -7.78
CA GLN A 4 13.32 7.57 -7.21
C GLN A 4 12.26 7.44 -8.30
N THR A 5 12.39 6.39 -9.10
CA THR A 5 11.41 6.06 -10.14
C THR A 5 10.07 5.83 -9.46
N THR A 6 9.18 6.82 -9.51
CA THR A 6 7.83 6.70 -8.97
C THR A 6 7.04 5.72 -9.85
N ARG A 7 6.96 4.47 -9.40
CA ARG A 7 6.22 3.41 -10.07
C ARG A 7 4.81 3.30 -9.48
N LEU A 8 3.86 2.99 -10.36
CA LEU A 8 2.48 2.71 -9.99
C LEU A 8 2.22 1.22 -10.05
N ILE A 9 1.63 0.67 -8.98
CA ILE A 9 1.28 -0.74 -8.88
C ILE A 9 -0.23 -0.94 -8.79
N ARG A 10 -0.72 -2.04 -9.38
CA ARG A 10 -2.15 -2.38 -9.37
C ARG A 10 -2.54 -3.09 -8.09
N LEU A 11 -3.82 -3.11 -7.78
CA LEU A 11 -4.36 -3.77 -6.59
C LEU A 11 -3.89 -5.23 -6.44
N THR A 12 -3.77 -5.98 -7.54
CA THR A 12 -3.24 -7.36 -7.52
C THR A 12 -1.84 -7.44 -6.92
N GLU A 13 -0.95 -6.52 -7.29
CA GLU A 13 0.41 -6.47 -6.75
C GLU A 13 0.40 -6.06 -5.28
N VAL A 14 -0.44 -5.11 -4.91
CA VAL A 14 -0.61 -4.70 -3.50
C VAL A 14 -1.08 -5.87 -2.64
N MET A 15 -2.04 -6.68 -3.12
CA MET A 15 -2.47 -7.90 -2.42
C MET A 15 -1.32 -8.89 -2.25
N ASN A 16 -0.52 -9.11 -3.30
CA ASN A 16 0.65 -10.02 -3.24
C ASN A 16 1.69 -9.54 -2.21
N ARG A 17 1.97 -8.23 -2.18
CA ARG A 17 2.97 -7.65 -1.29
C ARG A 17 2.54 -7.59 0.17
N THR A 18 1.26 -7.35 0.43
CA THR A 18 0.71 -7.18 1.80
C THR A 18 0.13 -8.47 2.39
N GLY A 19 -0.15 -9.47 1.55
CA GLY A 19 -0.85 -10.69 1.96
C GLY A 19 -2.34 -10.49 2.26
N TYR A 20 -2.85 -9.26 2.13
CA TYR A 20 -4.25 -8.96 2.39
C TYR A 20 -5.15 -9.16 1.17
N GLY A 21 -6.35 -9.67 1.42
CA GLY A 21 -7.40 -9.71 0.41
C GLY A 21 -7.96 -8.32 0.10
N LYS A 22 -8.51 -8.16 -1.11
CA LYS A 22 -9.14 -6.94 -1.62
C LYS A 22 -10.08 -6.26 -0.61
N ALA A 23 -10.98 -7.02 0.01
CA ALA A 23 -11.98 -6.48 0.94
C ALA A 23 -11.31 -5.85 2.18
N TRP A 24 -10.25 -6.48 2.68
CA TRP A 24 -9.51 -5.97 3.83
C TRP A 24 -8.71 -4.72 3.48
N ILE A 25 -8.08 -4.69 2.30
CA ILE A 25 -7.40 -3.48 1.81
C ILE A 25 -8.38 -2.30 1.74
N TYR A 26 -9.56 -2.49 1.14
CA TYR A 26 -10.56 -1.40 1.09
C TYR A 26 -11.06 -1.00 2.47
N ARG A 27 -11.18 -1.95 3.40
CA ARG A 27 -11.51 -1.64 4.79
C ARG A 27 -10.42 -0.77 5.43
N LEU A 28 -9.16 -1.15 5.33
CA LEU A 28 -8.06 -0.34 5.89
C LEU A 28 -7.98 1.05 5.24
N ILE A 29 -8.24 1.17 3.93
CA ILE A 29 -8.35 2.46 3.24
C ILE A 29 -9.48 3.30 3.86
N SER A 30 -10.66 2.70 4.10
CA SER A 30 -11.78 3.40 4.73
C SER A 30 -11.52 3.80 6.19
N GLU A 31 -10.67 3.03 6.90
CA GLU A 31 -10.22 3.33 8.26
C GLU A 31 -9.07 4.35 8.28
N GLY A 32 -8.56 4.80 7.12
CA GLY A 32 -7.40 5.70 7.03
C GLY A 32 -6.07 5.06 7.44
N ARG A 33 -6.01 3.72 7.45
CA ARG A 33 -4.88 2.91 7.92
C ARG A 33 -4.05 2.30 6.79
N PHE A 34 -4.33 2.66 5.54
CA PHE A 34 -3.66 2.14 4.35
C PHE A 34 -3.54 3.23 3.27
N PRO A 35 -2.48 3.23 2.44
CA PRO A 35 -2.32 4.19 1.36
C PRO A 35 -3.52 4.22 0.41
N THR A 36 -3.99 5.42 0.09
CA THR A 36 -5.15 5.60 -0.79
C THR A 36 -4.79 5.37 -2.24
N GLN A 37 -5.66 4.68 -2.99
CA GLN A 37 -5.48 4.50 -4.43
C GLN A 37 -5.63 5.82 -5.19
N ILE A 38 -4.82 6.01 -6.23
CA ILE A 38 -4.96 7.10 -7.19
C ILE A 38 -5.73 6.63 -8.43
N LYS A 39 -6.56 7.52 -8.99
CA LYS A 39 -7.25 7.27 -10.27
C LYS A 39 -6.26 7.53 -11.41
N ILE A 40 -6.07 6.54 -12.28
CA ILE A 40 -5.21 6.63 -13.48
C ILE A 40 -6.01 6.47 -14.78
N GLY A 41 -7.34 6.43 -14.68
CA GLY A 41 -8.27 6.40 -15.79
C GLY A 41 -9.71 6.25 -15.30
N SER A 42 -10.66 6.27 -16.22
CA SER A 42 -12.10 6.21 -15.91
C SER A 42 -12.52 4.95 -15.14
N ARG A 43 -11.83 3.82 -15.39
CA ARG A 43 -12.09 2.52 -14.73
C ARG A 43 -10.85 1.96 -14.03
N ALA A 44 -9.81 2.76 -13.88
CA ALA A 44 -8.48 2.28 -13.53
C ALA A 44 -7.94 3.04 -12.32
N VAL A 45 -7.46 2.27 -11.34
CA VAL A 45 -6.79 2.76 -10.14
C VAL A 45 -5.43 2.09 -9.98
N ALA A 46 -4.54 2.75 -9.28
CA ALA A 46 -3.21 2.25 -8.91
C ALA A 46 -2.79 2.84 -7.56
N PHE A 47 -1.70 2.32 -7.01
CA PHE A 47 -1.07 2.79 -5.79
C PHE A 47 0.35 3.22 -6.10
N ILE A 48 0.87 4.20 -5.36
CA ILE A 48 2.27 4.59 -5.46
C ILE A 48 3.08 3.50 -4.78
N GLU A 49 4.05 2.93 -5.49
CA GLU A 49 4.85 1.80 -5.00
C GLU A 49 5.53 2.13 -3.66
N SER A 50 6.16 3.30 -3.57
CA SER A 50 6.86 3.74 -2.36
C SER A 50 5.94 3.88 -1.15
N GLU A 51 4.70 4.36 -1.32
CA GLU A 51 3.76 4.45 -0.20
C GLU A 51 3.40 3.07 0.36
N ILE A 52 3.33 2.06 -0.51
CA ILE A 52 3.09 0.67 -0.11
C ILE A 52 4.33 0.09 0.58
N ASP A 53 5.54 0.38 0.08
CA ASP A 53 6.79 0.00 0.75
C ASP A 53 6.89 0.61 2.16
N ASP A 54 6.63 1.92 2.28
CA ASP A 54 6.66 2.64 3.56
C ASP A 54 5.63 2.08 4.53
N TRP A 55 4.42 1.77 4.05
CA TRP A 55 3.37 1.17 4.87
C TRP A 55 3.75 -0.24 5.38
N ILE A 56 4.37 -1.08 4.53
CA ILE A 56 4.85 -2.41 4.94
C ILE A 56 5.90 -2.27 6.04
N GLN A 57 6.88 -1.37 5.85
CA GLN A 57 7.93 -1.14 6.83
C GLN A 57 7.36 -0.64 8.16
N ALA A 58 6.44 0.33 8.12
CA ALA A 58 5.77 0.83 9.31
C ALA A 58 5.00 -0.26 10.06
N THR A 59 4.31 -1.16 9.33
CA THR A 59 3.57 -2.29 9.91
C THR A 59 4.51 -3.29 10.60
N ILE A 60 5.66 -3.58 9.99
CA ILE A 60 6.69 -4.45 10.58
C ILE A 60 7.24 -3.81 11.86
N ASP A 61 7.55 -2.52 11.82
CA ASP A 61 8.13 -1.79 12.95
C ASP A 61 7.13 -1.69 14.12
N GLU A 62 5.87 -1.41 13.84
CA GLU A 62 4.80 -1.39 14.85
C GLU A 62 4.64 -2.77 15.50
N THR A 63 4.56 -3.83 14.69
CA THR A 63 4.41 -5.20 15.19
C THR A 63 5.60 -5.63 16.05
N ARG A 64 6.82 -5.29 15.64
CA ARG A 64 8.05 -5.62 16.39
C ARG A 64 8.20 -4.80 17.66
N LYS A 65 7.80 -3.52 17.66
CA LYS A 65 7.78 -2.67 18.86
C LYS A 65 6.78 -3.17 19.91
N ASN A 66 5.63 -3.69 19.48
CA ASN A 66 4.62 -4.22 20.38
C ASN A 66 4.98 -5.61 20.98
N ALA A 67 6.02 -6.27 20.45
CA ALA A 67 6.49 -7.57 20.92
C ALA A 67 7.70 -7.47 21.88
N ALA A 68 8.24 -6.27 22.09
CA ALA A 68 9.35 -5.98 23.01
C ALA A 68 8.82 -5.37 24.33
#